data_AF-A0AAU0LSI7-F1
#
_entry.id   AF-A0AAU0LSI7-F1
#
_cell.length_a   1.000
_cell.length_b   1.000
_cell.length_c   1.000
_cell.angle_alpha   90.00
_cell.angle_beta   90.00
_cell.angle_gamma   90.00
#
_symmetry.space_group_name_H-M   'P 1'
#
loop_
_entity.id
_entity.type
_entity.pdbx_description
1 polymer ?
#
loop_
_entity_poly.entity_id
_entity_poly.type
_entity_poly.pdbx_seq_one_letter_code
_entity_poly.pdbx_strand_id
1 'polypeptide(L)'
;MVNYKHKLSQTKKYLKKKNNSGLLYRKEDSHMTSIFNRKGYMMLAIAFAVCFNGAKAVEKLSGKSFASVMLYFHGDPTNKSEVEDESNWTTLPNGQSCNAEPEAACALEVDASDVSGGTLDDSKVQIEAIQAETGAGYLPSEAASSNATQFDPINRAL
;
A
#
# COMPACT_ATOMS: atom_id res chain seq x y z
N MET A 1 29.35 -51.04 9.48
CA MET A 1 28.51 -51.17 8.28
C MET A 1 27.14 -51.69 8.70
N VAL A 2 26.11 -50.85 8.67
CA VAL A 2 24.70 -51.28 8.85
C VAL A 2 23.87 -50.58 7.78
N ASN A 3 23.08 -51.39 7.09
CA ASN A 3 22.51 -51.16 5.75
C ASN A 3 21.08 -50.59 5.86
N TYR A 4 20.89 -49.35 5.41
CA TYR A 4 19.62 -48.60 5.50
C TYR A 4 18.54 -49.02 4.48
N LYS A 5 18.77 -50.06 3.66
CA LYS A 5 17.83 -50.46 2.59
C LYS A 5 16.56 -51.19 3.07
N HIS A 6 16.42 -51.49 4.36
CA HIS A 6 15.28 -52.30 4.84
C HIS A 6 14.01 -51.50 5.21
N LYS A 7 14.06 -50.16 5.35
CA LYS A 7 12.88 -49.36 5.76
C LYS A 7 11.98 -48.87 4.63
N LEU A 8 12.36 -49.01 3.37
CA LEU A 8 11.54 -48.56 2.21
C LEU A 8 10.56 -49.63 1.69
N SER A 9 10.55 -50.82 2.28
CA SER A 9 9.70 -51.95 1.83
C SER A 9 8.30 -51.99 2.48
N GLN A 10 8.11 -51.35 3.63
CA GLN A 10 6.85 -51.46 4.39
C GLN A 10 5.83 -50.34 4.09
N THR A 11 6.24 -49.20 3.55
CA THR A 11 5.31 -48.09 3.22
C THR A 11 4.57 -48.26 1.89
N LYS A 12 5.02 -49.18 1.02
CA LYS A 12 4.34 -49.48 -0.26
C LYS A 12 3.12 -50.40 -0.13
N LYS A 13 2.83 -50.94 1.06
CA LYS A 13 1.71 -51.86 1.29
C LYS A 13 0.42 -51.20 1.81
N TYR A 14 0.46 -49.93 2.22
CA TYR A 14 -0.72 -49.26 2.82
C TYR A 14 -1.52 -48.35 1.89
N LEU A 15 -1.12 -48.19 0.62
CA LEU A 15 -1.90 -47.43 -0.38
C LEU A 15 -2.54 -48.32 -1.45
N LYS A 16 -2.63 -49.64 -1.21
CA LYS A 16 -3.29 -50.58 -2.11
C LYS A 16 -4.65 -51.02 -1.54
N LYS A 17 -5.60 -50.09 -1.37
CA LYS A 17 -7.04 -50.41 -1.34
C LYS A 17 -7.93 -49.16 -1.38
N LYS A 18 -8.24 -48.64 -2.57
CA LYS A 18 -9.61 -48.26 -2.94
C LYS A 18 -9.69 -48.07 -4.46
N ASN A 19 -10.74 -48.64 -5.01
CA ASN A 19 -10.91 -49.04 -6.40
C ASN A 19 -11.17 -47.88 -7.36
N ASN A 20 -10.68 -48.08 -8.59
CA ASN A 20 -11.35 -47.83 -9.87
C ASN A 20 -12.31 -46.66 -9.97
N SER A 21 -11.98 -45.66 -10.79
CA SER A 21 -12.48 -45.56 -12.16
C SER A 21 -11.98 -44.28 -12.84
N GLY A 22 -11.43 -44.41 -14.04
CA GLY A 22 -11.32 -43.30 -15.00
C GLY A 22 -10.10 -42.41 -14.87
N LEU A 23 -9.02 -42.75 -15.56
CA LEU A 23 -8.60 -42.02 -16.77
C LEU A 23 -7.35 -42.71 -17.32
N LEU A 24 -7.55 -43.56 -18.31
CA LEU A 24 -6.49 -44.03 -19.17
C LEU A 24 -6.00 -42.84 -20.01
N TYR A 25 -4.69 -42.69 -20.04
CA TYR A 25 -3.87 -41.96 -20.99
C TYR A 25 -4.56 -41.53 -22.29
N ARG A 26 -4.54 -40.22 -22.57
CA ARG A 26 -4.45 -39.72 -23.94
C ARG A 26 -3.20 -38.88 -24.08
N LYS A 27 -2.31 -39.41 -24.91
CA LYS A 27 -1.04 -38.89 -25.39
C LYS A 27 -1.32 -37.87 -26.52
N GLU A 28 -0.39 -36.92 -26.73
CA GLU A 28 -0.27 -36.01 -27.88
C GLU A 28 -1.36 -34.91 -27.97
N ASP A 29 -1.13 -33.60 -28.04
CA ASP A 29 0.06 -32.76 -28.26
C ASP A 29 -0.19 -31.42 -27.56
N SER A 30 0.69 -31.01 -26.63
CA SER A 30 0.73 -29.61 -26.20
C SER A 30 2.15 -29.11 -26.34
N HIS A 31 2.37 -28.50 -27.50
CA HIS A 31 3.55 -27.74 -27.88
C HIS A 31 3.65 -26.43 -27.05
N MET A 32 3.52 -26.53 -25.72
CA MET A 32 3.42 -25.37 -24.83
C MET A 32 4.08 -25.60 -23.46
N THR A 33 5.15 -26.40 -23.41
CA THR A 33 5.97 -26.57 -22.20
C THR A 33 7.46 -26.39 -22.47
N SER A 34 7.85 -25.45 -23.36
CA SER A 34 9.26 -25.13 -23.62
C SER A 34 9.69 -23.69 -23.28
N ILE A 35 8.88 -22.91 -22.56
CA ILE A 35 9.24 -21.53 -22.12
C ILE A 35 9.31 -21.40 -20.59
N PHE A 36 9.72 -22.45 -19.88
CA PHE A 36 10.14 -22.32 -18.48
C PHE A 36 11.57 -22.79 -18.30
N ASN A 37 12.47 -22.16 -19.05
CA ASN A 37 13.89 -22.12 -18.69
C ASN A 37 14.08 -21.13 -17.53
N ARG A 38 15.03 -21.42 -16.65
CA ARG A 38 15.44 -20.69 -15.41
C ARG A 38 15.46 -19.14 -15.49
N LYS A 39 15.51 -18.56 -16.69
CA LYS A 39 15.41 -17.12 -16.95
C LYS A 39 13.99 -16.54 -16.81
N GLY A 40 12.94 -17.34 -17.04
CA GLY A 40 11.54 -16.89 -16.94
C GLY A 40 11.13 -16.53 -15.51
N TYR A 41 11.54 -17.34 -14.52
CA TYR A 41 11.33 -17.03 -13.11
C TYR A 41 12.11 -15.79 -12.63
N MET A 42 13.27 -15.51 -13.23
CA MET A 42 14.08 -14.35 -12.87
C MET A 42 13.43 -13.04 -13.34
N MET A 43 12.79 -13.03 -14.51
CA MET A 43 12.03 -11.87 -15.01
C MET A 43 10.77 -11.59 -14.17
N LEU A 44 10.07 -12.65 -13.72
CA LEU A 44 8.91 -12.49 -12.84
C LEU A 44 9.31 -11.89 -11.48
N ALA A 45 10.44 -12.32 -10.91
CA ALA A 45 10.94 -11.78 -9.65
C ALA A 45 11.36 -10.30 -9.75
N ILE A 46 11.92 -9.88 -10.90
CA ILE A 46 12.27 -8.46 -11.15
C ILE A 46 11.01 -7.61 -11.27
N ALA A 47 9.96 -8.09 -11.96
CA ALA A 47 8.70 -7.36 -12.10
C ALA A 47 7.99 -7.12 -10.75
N PHE A 48 8.02 -8.10 -9.83
CA PHE A 48 7.46 -7.94 -8.48
C PHE A 48 8.27 -6.97 -7.60
N ALA A 49 9.59 -6.90 -7.75
CA ALA A 49 10.45 -6.02 -6.95
C ALA A 49 10.29 -4.53 -7.31
N VAL A 50 9.91 -4.21 -8.56
CA VAL A 50 9.65 -2.84 -9.01
C VAL A 50 8.35 -2.28 -8.42
N CYS A 51 7.34 -3.12 -8.21
CA CYS A 51 6.05 -2.68 -7.66
C CYS A 51 6.11 -2.23 -6.18
N PHE A 52 7.08 -2.72 -5.39
CA PHE A 52 7.22 -2.35 -3.97
C PHE A 52 8.30 -1.30 -3.68
N ASN A 53 9.20 -1.01 -4.63
CA ASN A 53 10.28 -0.02 -4.44
C ASN A 53 10.10 1.27 -5.26
N GLY A 54 9.02 1.38 -6.04
CA GLY A 54 8.77 2.54 -6.91
C GLY A 54 8.80 3.88 -6.18
N ALA A 55 8.28 3.93 -4.95
CA ALA A 55 8.29 5.16 -4.14
C ALA A 55 9.72 5.67 -3.87
N LYS A 56 10.66 4.78 -3.51
CA LYS A 56 12.04 5.18 -3.15
C LYS A 56 12.97 5.38 -4.36
N ALA A 57 12.66 4.78 -5.50
CA ALA A 57 13.45 4.92 -6.72
C ALA A 57 13.17 6.25 -7.46
N VAL A 58 11.96 6.80 -7.32
CA VAL A 58 11.59 8.10 -7.91
C VAL A 58 12.28 9.26 -7.19
N GLU A 59 12.41 9.22 -5.86
CA GLU A 59 13.11 10.24 -5.06
C GLU A 59 14.58 10.41 -5.48
N LYS A 60 15.26 9.31 -5.83
CA LYS A 60 16.68 9.33 -6.20
C LYS A 60 16.93 9.80 -7.65
N LEU A 61 15.92 9.74 -8.52
CA LEU A 61 16.01 10.16 -9.91
C LEU A 61 15.54 11.61 -10.14
N SER A 62 14.70 12.17 -9.25
CA SER A 62 14.23 13.56 -9.35
C SER A 62 15.21 14.58 -8.76
N GLY A 63 16.21 14.15 -7.97
CA GLY A 63 17.16 15.03 -7.30
C GLY A 63 16.54 15.93 -6.21
N LYS A 64 15.23 15.84 -5.98
CA LYS A 64 14.51 16.56 -4.93
C LYS A 64 14.31 15.58 -3.78
N SER A 65 15.08 15.77 -2.71
CA SER A 65 14.87 15.06 -1.45
C SER A 65 13.54 15.53 -0.87
N PHE A 66 12.49 14.72 -1.00
CA PHE A 66 11.25 14.91 -0.26
C PHE A 66 11.52 14.51 1.19
N ALA A 67 11.76 15.50 2.05
CA ALA A 67 11.76 15.24 3.49
C ALA A 67 10.31 15.33 3.94
N SER A 68 9.60 14.20 4.01
CA SER A 68 8.19 14.23 4.39
C SER A 68 7.99 14.38 5.90
N VAL A 69 6.91 15.06 6.27
CA VAL A 69 6.46 15.28 7.64
C VAL A 69 4.99 14.87 7.72
N MET A 70 4.66 14.11 8.75
CA MET A 70 3.26 13.77 9.05
C MET A 70 2.62 14.84 9.93
N LEU A 71 1.48 15.34 9.48
CA LEU A 71 0.56 16.16 10.26
C LEU A 71 -0.69 15.34 10.58
N TYR A 72 -1.29 15.63 11.73
CA TYR A 72 -2.50 14.98 12.23
C TYR A 72 -3.58 16.04 12.42
N PHE A 73 -4.81 15.67 12.10
CA PHE A 73 -5.98 16.50 12.24
C PHE A 73 -6.51 16.50 13.67
N HIS A 74 -6.80 17.68 14.24
CA HIS A 74 -7.29 17.83 15.62
C HIS A 74 -8.70 18.43 15.74
N GLY A 75 -9.35 18.78 14.62
CA GLY A 75 -10.72 19.31 14.61
C GLY A 75 -11.82 18.23 14.50
N ASP A 76 -13.05 18.67 14.28
CA ASP A 76 -14.21 17.84 13.93
C ASP A 76 -14.23 17.54 12.42
N PRO A 77 -14.05 16.27 11.99
CA PRO A 77 -14.00 15.93 10.58
C PRO A 77 -15.37 15.99 9.89
N THR A 78 -16.46 16.17 10.64
CA THR A 78 -17.80 16.42 10.10
C THR A 78 -18.07 17.91 9.91
N ASN A 79 -17.14 18.78 10.32
CA ASN A 79 -17.21 20.21 10.08
C ASN A 79 -16.23 20.61 8.98
N LYS A 80 -16.78 21.02 7.83
CA LYS A 80 -16.01 21.43 6.66
C LYS A 80 -14.94 22.48 7.00
N SER A 81 -15.34 23.55 7.71
CA SER A 81 -14.44 24.68 7.99
C SER A 81 -13.31 24.32 8.94
N GLU A 82 -13.46 23.29 9.77
CA GLU A 82 -12.38 22.84 10.63
C GLU A 82 -11.35 22.00 9.86
N VAL A 83 -11.79 21.19 8.88
CA VAL A 83 -10.89 20.45 7.98
C VAL A 83 -10.07 21.39 7.10
N GLU A 84 -10.68 22.50 6.65
CA GLU A 84 -10.01 23.54 5.85
C GLU A 84 -9.04 24.41 6.66
N ASP A 85 -9.15 24.44 7.99
CA ASP A 85 -8.28 25.26 8.84
C ASP A 85 -6.93 24.59 9.05
N GLU A 86 -5.89 25.16 8.43
CA GLU A 86 -4.50 24.70 8.49
C GLU A 86 -3.97 24.57 9.93
N SER A 87 -4.49 25.36 10.88
CA SER A 87 -4.06 25.31 12.28
C SER A 87 -4.51 24.04 13.01
N ASN A 88 -5.54 23.35 12.49
CA ASN A 88 -5.97 22.04 12.99
C ASN A 88 -5.06 20.89 12.53
N TRP A 89 -4.10 21.16 11.65
CA TRP A 89 -3.15 20.19 11.12
C TRP A 89 -1.78 20.38 11.76
N THR A 90 -1.43 19.51 12.71
CA THR A 90 -0.21 19.66 13.51
C THR A 90 0.63 18.39 13.53
N THR A 91 1.93 18.52 13.76
CA THR A 91 2.85 17.36 13.92
C THR A 91 2.57 16.51 15.16
N LEU A 92 1.70 16.95 16.07
CA LEU A 92 1.35 16.21 17.28
C LEU A 92 0.34 15.11 16.93
N PRO A 93 0.58 13.84 17.32
CA PRO A 93 -0.40 12.78 17.11
C PRO A 93 -1.75 13.09 17.77
N ASN A 94 -2.85 12.86 17.04
CA ASN A 94 -4.23 13.08 17.52
C ASN A 94 -4.82 11.89 18.29
N GLY A 95 -4.07 10.79 18.44
CA GLY A 95 -4.54 9.57 19.12
C GLY A 95 -5.61 8.78 18.35
N GLN A 96 -5.87 9.13 17.09
CA GLN A 96 -6.83 8.44 16.23
C GLN A 96 -6.13 7.39 15.36
N SER A 97 -6.87 6.34 15.01
CA SER A 97 -6.41 5.34 14.05
C SER A 97 -6.69 5.82 12.62
N CYS A 98 -5.70 6.37 11.93
CA CYS A 98 -5.79 6.71 10.51
C CYS A 98 -5.65 5.43 9.68
N ASN A 99 -6.78 4.79 9.37
CA ASN A 99 -6.85 3.47 8.73
C ASN A 99 -7.06 3.53 7.20
N ALA A 100 -6.95 4.72 6.61
CA ALA A 100 -7.14 4.98 5.18
C ALA A 100 -8.55 4.69 4.64
N GLU A 101 -9.55 4.58 5.51
CA GLU A 101 -10.95 4.55 5.09
C GLU A 101 -11.37 5.96 4.62
N PRO A 102 -12.05 6.08 3.46
CA PRO A 102 -12.33 7.37 2.83
C PRO A 102 -13.58 8.04 3.42
N GLU A 103 -13.69 8.16 4.75
CA GLU A 103 -14.87 8.72 5.42
C GLU A 103 -14.63 10.06 6.11
N ALA A 104 -13.41 10.29 6.62
CA ALA A 104 -13.07 11.46 7.41
C ALA A 104 -11.58 11.80 7.41
N ALA A 105 -11.26 13.09 7.55
CA ALA A 105 -9.91 13.59 7.77
C ALA A 105 -9.22 12.95 8.99
N CYS A 106 -7.93 12.62 8.85
CA CYS A 106 -7.14 12.06 9.96
C CYS A 106 -5.68 12.54 10.00
N ALA A 107 -4.93 12.39 8.91
CA ALA A 107 -3.54 12.81 8.81
C ALA A 107 -3.16 13.22 7.38
N LEU A 108 -2.09 13.99 7.23
CA LEU A 108 -1.54 14.45 5.95
C LEU A 108 -0.03 14.22 5.94
N GLU A 109 0.48 13.58 4.90
CA GLU A 109 1.91 13.57 4.59
C GLU A 109 2.23 14.77 3.69
N VAL A 110 3.10 15.66 4.16
CA VAL A 110 3.46 16.91 3.47
C VAL A 110 4.98 17.02 3.35
N ASP A 111 5.47 17.87 2.45
CA ASP A 111 6.91 18.19 2.43
C ASP A 111 7.28 19.08 3.63
N ALA A 112 8.44 18.84 4.24
CA ALA A 112 8.92 19.61 5.39
C ALA A 112 9.04 21.12 5.10
N SER A 113 9.23 21.51 3.84
CA SER A 113 9.31 22.93 3.44
C SER A 113 7.95 23.65 3.48
N ASP A 114 6.86 22.89 3.50
CA ASP A 114 5.48 23.36 3.57
C ASP A 114 4.94 23.43 5.03
N VAL A 115 5.80 23.12 6.01
CA VAL A 115 5.52 23.16 7.45
C VAL A 115 6.29 24.31 8.10
N SER A 116 5.61 25.08 8.95
CA SER A 116 6.22 26.14 9.76
C SER A 116 5.74 26.03 11.20
N GLY A 117 6.64 26.04 12.18
CA GLY A 117 6.26 25.97 13.60
C GLY A 117 5.55 24.67 14.03
N GLY A 118 5.59 23.62 13.22
CA GLY A 118 4.93 22.33 13.50
C GLY A 118 3.48 22.24 13.01
N THR A 119 3.02 23.24 12.25
CA THR A 119 1.73 23.27 11.53
C THR A 119 1.95 23.55 10.05
N LEU A 120 0.91 23.41 9.24
CA LEU A 120 0.96 23.87 7.84
C LEU A 120 1.28 25.36 7.77
N ASP A 121 2.08 25.72 6.77
CA ASP A 121 2.32 27.11 6.37
C ASP A 121 1.19 27.56 5.43
N ASP A 122 0.21 28.29 5.97
CA ASP A 122 -0.99 28.78 5.27
C ASP A 122 -0.68 29.70 4.05
N SER A 123 0.53 30.24 4.00
CA SER A 123 1.02 31.02 2.87
C SER A 123 1.43 30.16 1.68
N LYS A 124 1.65 28.85 1.89
CA LYS A 124 2.08 27.88 0.87
C LYS A 124 1.01 26.84 0.59
N VAL A 125 0.43 26.26 1.64
CA VAL A 125 -0.56 25.20 1.55
C VAL A 125 -1.91 25.78 1.92
N GLN A 126 -2.89 25.52 1.07
CA GLN A 126 -4.29 25.82 1.36
C GLN A 126 -5.09 24.54 1.20
N ILE A 127 -5.87 24.20 2.22
CA ILE A 127 -6.69 22.98 2.22
C ILE A 127 -8.12 23.34 1.80
N GLU A 128 -8.66 22.54 0.88
CA GLU A 128 -10.10 22.46 0.65
C GLU A 128 -10.65 21.17 1.25
N ALA A 129 -11.89 21.20 1.72
CA ALA A 129 -12.56 20.03 2.25
C ALA A 129 -13.61 19.51 1.26
N ILE A 130 -13.42 18.27 0.81
CA ILE A 130 -14.33 17.57 -0.09
C ILE A 130 -15.20 16.63 0.75
N GLN A 131 -16.51 16.62 0.49
CA GLN A 131 -17.43 15.68 1.14
C GLN A 131 -17.02 14.24 0.80
N ALA A 132 -16.87 13.38 1.82
CA ALA A 132 -16.60 11.97 1.58
C ALA A 132 -17.75 11.31 0.79
N GLU A 133 -17.41 10.42 -0.16
CA GLU A 133 -18.41 9.64 -0.91
C GLU A 133 -19.12 8.62 -0.01
N THR A 134 -18.42 8.16 1.03
CA THR A 134 -18.89 7.23 2.04
C THR A 134 -18.78 7.87 3.42
N GLY A 135 -19.88 7.92 4.16
CA GLY A 135 -19.91 8.54 5.50
C GLY A 135 -20.38 9.99 5.50
N ALA A 136 -20.26 10.64 6.67
CA ALA A 136 -20.71 12.02 6.90
C ALA A 136 -19.57 13.03 7.06
N GLY A 137 -18.32 12.60 6.96
CA GLY A 137 -17.15 13.45 7.13
C GLY A 137 -16.67 14.13 5.86
N TYR A 138 -15.62 14.91 6.03
CA TYR A 138 -14.88 15.61 4.97
C TYR A 138 -13.46 15.06 4.86
N LEU A 139 -12.95 15.03 3.63
CA LEU A 139 -11.60 14.65 3.29
C LEU A 139 -10.82 15.91 2.89
N PRO A 140 -9.56 16.08 3.33
CA PRO A 140 -8.73 17.18 2.88
C PRO A 140 -8.26 16.95 1.44
N SER A 141 -8.19 18.02 0.68
CA SER A 141 -7.64 18.08 -0.68
C SER A 141 -6.89 19.39 -0.85
N GLU A 142 -6.00 19.44 -1.82
CA GLU A 142 -5.28 20.66 -2.16
C GLU A 142 -6.23 21.68 -2.80
N ALA A 143 -6.34 22.86 -2.22
CA ALA A 143 -7.03 23.95 -2.87
C ALA A 143 -6.28 24.36 -4.15
N ALA A 144 -7.00 24.76 -5.19
CA ALA A 144 -6.40 25.16 -6.47
C ALA A 144 -5.42 26.35 -6.39
N SER A 145 -5.50 27.15 -5.32
CA SER A 145 -4.61 28.29 -5.02
C SER A 145 -3.37 27.91 -4.21
N SER A 146 -3.26 26.64 -3.81
CA SER A 146 -2.10 26.11 -3.10
C SER A 146 -0.85 26.16 -3.98
N ASN A 147 0.27 26.53 -3.36
CA ASN A 147 1.62 26.42 -3.95
C ASN A 147 2.41 25.28 -3.29
N ALA A 148 1.73 24.42 -2.55
CA ALA A 148 2.33 23.30 -1.83
C ALA A 148 3.07 22.37 -2.78
N THR A 149 4.09 21.71 -2.23
CA THR A 149 4.48 20.43 -2.78
C THR A 149 3.35 19.43 -2.49
N GLN A 150 3.02 18.60 -3.48
CA GLN A 150 1.88 17.67 -3.38
C GLN A 150 1.83 16.96 -2.01
N PHE A 151 0.70 17.02 -1.32
CA PHE A 151 0.46 16.28 -0.08
C PHE A 151 -0.41 15.03 -0.29
N ASP A 152 -0.21 14.03 0.57
CA ASP A 152 -0.94 12.76 0.53
C ASP A 152 -1.82 12.60 1.79
N PRO A 153 -3.16 12.65 1.65
CA PRO A 153 -4.06 12.53 2.78
C PRO A 153 -4.28 11.08 3.22
N ILE A 154 -4.13 10.83 4.53
CA ILE A 154 -4.48 9.57 5.18
C ILE A 154 -5.77 9.79 5.97
N ASN A 155 -6.83 9.12 5.52
CA ASN A 155 -8.18 9.28 6.09
C ASN A 155 -8.50 8.22 7.15
N ARG A 156 -9.69 8.30 7.74
CA ARG A 156 -10.22 7.33 8.70
C ARG A 156 -11.70 7.06 8.52
N ALA A 157 -12.17 5.97 9.13
CA ALA A 157 -13.59 5.71 9.36
C ALA A 157 -14.15 6.67 10.42
N LEU A 158 -15.42 7.05 10.29
CA LEU A 158 -16.12 7.96 11.20
C LEU A 158 -16.77 7.21 12.39
#